data_AF-A0A3D5FV49-F1
#
_entry.id   AF-A0A3D5FV49-F1
#
_cell.length_a   1.000
_cell.length_b   1.000
_cell.length_c   1.000
_cell.angle_alpha   90.00
_cell.angle_beta   90.00
_cell.angle_gamma   90.00
#
_symmetry.space_group_name_H-M   'P 1'
#
loop_
_entity.id
_entity.type
_entity.pdbx_description
1 polymer ?
#
loop_
_entity_poly.entity_id
_entity_poly.type
_entity_poly.pdbx_seq_one_letter_code
_entity_poly.pdbx_strand_id
1 'polypeptide(L)'
;VDTGSQGYEFLKIDSGMTEILRPSMYGAQHPITVIPRHGEDTNRQYLVVGHCCESGDVLTPEPDNPEGLQTRTLPAARIDDALLLGSCGAYCAGMSAKNYNSFPEVAEILRRGPGQFDVIRQRQSPESVYANEVLPEGL
;
A
#
# COMPACT_ATOMS: atom_id res chain seq x y z
N VAL A 1 -7.87 9.46 -9.38
CA VAL A 1 -7.26 10.34 -10.41
C VAL A 1 -7.62 9.77 -11.77
N ASP A 2 -8.37 10.50 -12.59
CA ASP A 2 -8.74 10.06 -13.94
C ASP A 2 -7.79 10.69 -14.96
N THR A 3 -7.14 9.87 -15.79
CA THR A 3 -6.21 10.34 -16.84
C THR A 3 -6.85 10.46 -18.22
N GLY A 4 -8.18 10.31 -18.33
CA GLY A 4 -8.96 10.56 -19.54
C GLY A 4 -9.36 9.29 -20.28
N SER A 5 -10.01 9.46 -21.43
CA SER A 5 -10.73 8.39 -22.16
C SER A 5 -9.86 7.26 -22.73
N GLN A 6 -8.55 7.47 -22.82
CA GLN A 6 -7.55 6.48 -23.25
C GLN A 6 -6.64 6.04 -22.10
N GLY A 7 -6.92 6.52 -20.88
CA GLY A 7 -6.11 6.33 -19.70
C GLY A 7 -6.75 5.38 -18.69
N TYR A 8 -6.41 5.59 -17.42
CA TYR A 8 -6.90 4.80 -16.30
C TYR A 8 -7.44 5.70 -15.21
N GLU A 9 -8.37 5.15 -14.41
CA GLU A 9 -8.76 5.74 -13.14
C GLU A 9 -7.88 5.12 -12.03
N PHE A 10 -7.12 5.96 -11.33
CA PHE A 10 -6.19 5.55 -10.29
C PHE A 10 -6.77 5.81 -8.89
N LEU A 11 -6.66 4.81 -8.02
CA LEU A 11 -6.74 4.98 -6.57
C LEU A 11 -5.33 5.08 -6.01
N LYS A 12 -4.96 6.28 -5.57
CA LYS A 12 -3.71 6.51 -4.82
C LYS A 12 -4.00 6.30 -3.34
N ILE A 13 -3.24 5.43 -2.68
CA ILE A 13 -3.39 5.17 -1.25
C ILE A 13 -2.17 5.66 -0.45
N ASP A 14 -2.29 5.63 0.87
CA ASP A 14 -1.26 6.00 1.86
C ASP A 14 -0.40 4.80 2.31
N SER A 15 -0.32 3.80 1.44
CA SER A 15 0.50 2.59 1.56
C SER A 15 1.13 2.29 0.19
N GLY A 16 1.96 1.27 0.09
CA GLY A 16 2.53 0.84 -1.19
C GLY A 16 3.62 -0.20 -1.00
N MET A 17 4.64 -0.10 -1.82
CA MET A 17 5.84 -0.94 -1.76
C MET A 17 6.58 -0.86 -0.40
N THR A 18 6.36 0.20 0.38
CA THR A 18 6.90 0.36 1.75
C THR A 18 6.26 -0.59 2.76
N GLU A 19 5.13 -1.22 2.45
CA GLU A 19 4.49 -2.26 3.28
C GLU A 19 4.38 -3.59 2.54
N ILE A 20 4.07 -3.55 1.24
CA ILE A 20 3.79 -4.73 0.42
C ILE A 20 4.59 -4.61 -0.88
N LEU A 21 5.85 -5.06 -0.85
CA LEU A 21 6.76 -4.97 -1.99
C LEU A 21 6.49 -6.04 -3.09
N ARG A 22 5.71 -7.08 -2.77
CA ARG A 22 5.53 -8.26 -3.64
C ARG A 22 4.94 -7.93 -5.03
N PRO A 23 3.91 -7.06 -5.17
CA PRO A 23 3.41 -6.65 -6.48
C PRO A 23 4.50 -6.05 -7.36
N SER A 24 5.27 -5.09 -6.84
CA SER A 24 6.34 -4.41 -7.57
C SER A 24 7.52 -5.30 -7.93
N MET A 25 7.81 -6.34 -7.16
CA MET A 25 8.92 -7.26 -7.49
C MET A 25 8.53 -8.46 -8.33
N TYR A 26 7.31 -8.97 -8.16
CA TYR A 26 6.94 -10.29 -8.69
C TYR A 26 5.70 -10.26 -9.58
N GLY A 27 5.04 -9.12 -9.75
CA GLY A 27 3.67 -9.10 -10.32
C GLY A 27 2.70 -9.88 -9.43
N ALA A 28 2.99 -9.99 -8.13
CA ALA A 28 2.21 -10.80 -7.21
C ALA A 28 0.79 -10.24 -7.04
N GLN A 29 -0.18 -11.13 -7.12
CA GLN A 29 -1.59 -10.78 -7.06
C GLN A 29 -2.09 -10.83 -5.62
N HIS A 30 -2.66 -9.73 -5.14
CA HIS A 30 -3.30 -9.63 -3.82
C HIS A 30 -4.81 -9.37 -3.98
N PRO A 31 -5.68 -10.07 -3.22
CA PRO A 31 -7.08 -9.70 -3.12
C PRO A 31 -7.18 -8.25 -2.63
N ILE A 32 -8.03 -7.45 -3.26
CA ILE A 32 -8.15 -6.02 -2.93
C ILE A 32 -9.61 -5.60 -2.99
N THR A 33 -10.08 -4.85 -2.00
CA THR A 33 -11.44 -4.30 -1.98
C THR A 33 -11.48 -2.98 -1.24
N VAL A 34 -12.36 -2.09 -1.68
CA VAL A 34 -12.71 -0.87 -0.95
C VAL A 34 -13.66 -1.22 0.19
N ILE A 35 -13.46 -0.61 1.34
CA ILE A 35 -14.33 -0.63 2.51
C ILE A 35 -14.95 0.76 2.60
N PRO A 36 -16.10 0.98 1.93
CA PRO A 36 -16.67 2.30 1.82
C PRO A 36 -17.25 2.75 3.17
N ARG A 37 -17.05 4.03 3.51
CA ARG A 37 -17.56 4.64 4.75
C ARG A 37 -19.08 4.80 4.72
N HIS A 38 -19.64 5.01 3.53
CA HIS A 38 -21.06 5.10 3.26
C HIS A 38 -21.37 4.10 2.15
N GLY A 39 -22.42 3.27 2.31
CA GLY A 39 -22.75 2.23 1.35
C GLY A 39 -22.69 2.72 -0.11
N GLU A 40 -21.89 2.03 -0.91
CA GLU A 40 -21.67 2.28 -2.34
C GLU A 40 -21.95 0.97 -3.07
N ASP A 41 -23.03 0.94 -3.86
CA ASP A 41 -23.44 -0.26 -4.62
C ASP A 41 -22.92 -0.23 -6.06
N THR A 42 -22.09 0.77 -6.42
CA THR A 42 -21.54 0.88 -7.77
C THR A 42 -20.10 0.38 -7.81
N ASN A 43 -19.74 -0.28 -8.92
CA ASN A 43 -18.38 -0.73 -9.17
C ASN A 43 -17.73 0.09 -10.29
N ARG A 44 -16.42 0.30 -10.18
CA ARG A 44 -15.58 0.93 -11.19
C ARG A 44 -14.29 0.15 -11.40
N GLN A 45 -13.62 0.43 -12.51
CA GLN A 45 -12.32 -0.15 -12.85
C GLN A 45 -11.20 0.78 -12.40
N TYR A 46 -10.35 0.31 -11.50
CA TYR A 46 -9.26 1.10 -10.97
C TYR A 46 -7.90 0.43 -11.15
N LEU A 47 -6.86 1.22 -11.39
CA LEU A 47 -5.50 0.85 -10.98
C LEU A 47 -5.27 1.35 -9.55
N VAL A 48 -4.69 0.51 -8.70
CA VAL A 48 -4.31 0.93 -7.34
C VAL A 48 -2.81 1.12 -7.29
N VAL A 49 -2.40 2.31 -6.87
CA VAL A 49 -1.00 2.74 -6.78
C VAL A 49 -0.71 3.26 -5.38
N GLY A 50 0.54 3.10 -4.96
CA GLY A 50 0.96 3.55 -3.65
C GLY A 50 1.37 5.01 -3.59
N HIS A 51 1.93 5.39 -2.45
CA HIS A 51 2.33 6.76 -2.14
C HIS A 51 3.72 7.17 -2.63
N CYS A 52 4.57 6.22 -3.03
CA CYS A 52 5.95 6.49 -3.37
C CYS A 52 6.08 7.24 -4.70
N CYS A 53 7.11 8.08 -4.80
CA CYS A 53 7.55 8.66 -6.06
C CYS A 53 8.31 7.61 -6.89
N GLU A 54 7.70 6.44 -7.10
CA GLU A 54 8.24 5.33 -7.86
C GLU A 54 7.20 4.82 -8.85
N SER A 55 7.58 4.74 -10.11
CA SER A 55 6.72 4.27 -11.19
C SER A 55 6.22 2.84 -10.95
N GLY A 56 7.06 2.00 -10.33
CA GLY A 56 6.75 0.63 -9.96
C GLY A 56 5.93 0.47 -8.66
N ASP A 57 5.53 1.56 -7.98
CA ASP A 57 4.66 1.48 -6.78
C ASP A 57 3.19 1.23 -7.18
N VAL A 58 2.97 0.10 -7.86
CA VAL A 58 1.69 -0.37 -8.36
C VAL A 58 1.28 -1.61 -7.58
N LEU A 59 0.09 -1.58 -7.00
CA LEU A 59 -0.47 -2.67 -6.20
C LEU A 59 -1.37 -3.60 -7.03
N THR A 60 -1.71 -3.21 -8.26
CA THR A 60 -2.49 -3.99 -9.21
C THR A 60 -1.73 -4.24 -10.53
N PRO A 61 -0.56 -4.89 -10.48
CA PRO A 61 0.14 -5.28 -11.69
C PRO A 61 -0.57 -6.42 -12.40
N GLU A 62 -0.15 -6.72 -13.63
CA GLU A 62 -0.47 -7.99 -14.28
C GLU A 62 0.13 -9.18 -13.51
N PRO A 63 -0.50 -10.38 -13.58
CA PRO A 63 0.05 -11.58 -12.95
C PRO A 63 1.44 -11.92 -13.48
N ASP A 64 2.40 -12.10 -12.58
CA ASP A 64 3.78 -12.46 -12.88
C ASP A 64 4.54 -11.43 -13.77
N ASN A 65 3.96 -10.24 -13.96
CA ASN A 65 4.55 -9.14 -14.71
C ASN A 65 4.45 -7.84 -13.89
N PRO A 66 5.47 -7.50 -13.10
CA PRO A 66 5.45 -6.31 -12.23
C PRO A 66 5.37 -4.98 -13.00
N GLU A 67 5.74 -4.95 -14.29
CA GLU A 67 5.67 -3.74 -15.13
C GLU A 67 4.31 -3.57 -15.82
N GLY A 68 3.57 -4.68 -15.98
CA GLY A 68 2.23 -4.67 -16.59
C GLY A 68 1.18 -4.09 -15.65
N LEU A 69 0.20 -3.38 -16.20
CA LEU A 69 -0.88 -2.74 -15.42
C LEU A 69 -2.20 -3.47 -15.66
N GLN A 70 -2.88 -3.88 -14.59
CA GLN A 70 -4.19 -4.52 -14.69
C GLN A 70 -5.20 -3.90 -13.74
N THR A 71 -6.27 -3.33 -14.29
CA THR A 71 -7.37 -2.75 -13.50
C THR A 71 -8.12 -3.80 -12.69
N ARG A 72 -8.72 -3.35 -11.58
CA ARG A 72 -9.60 -4.15 -10.72
C ARG A 72 -10.98 -3.54 -10.67
N THR A 73 -12.00 -4.39 -10.76
CA THR A 73 -13.38 -4.01 -10.51
C THR A 73 -13.58 -3.92 -9.00
N LEU A 74 -13.69 -2.70 -8.46
CA LEU A 74 -13.86 -2.43 -7.04
C LEU A 74 -15.10 -1.58 -6.80
N PRO A 75 -15.67 -1.58 -5.58
CA PRO A 75 -16.66 -0.59 -5.20
C PRO A 75 -16.11 0.82 -5.47
N ALA A 76 -16.96 1.73 -5.92
CA ALA A 76 -16.55 3.10 -6.18
C ALA A 76 -16.02 3.72 -4.89
N ALA A 77 -14.79 4.22 -4.95
CA ALA A 77 -14.09 4.74 -3.80
C ALA A 77 -14.22 6.27 -3.72
N ARG A 78 -14.24 6.77 -2.49
CA ARG A 78 -14.13 8.19 -2.18
C ARG A 78 -12.87 8.43 -1.35
N ILE A 79 -12.43 9.69 -1.30
CA ILE A 79 -11.37 10.09 -0.36
C ILE A 79 -11.81 9.71 1.06
N ASP A 80 -10.86 9.22 1.84
CA ASP A 80 -11.02 8.69 3.20
C ASP A 80 -11.74 7.33 3.34
N ASP A 81 -12.12 6.68 2.24
CA ASP A 81 -12.50 5.26 2.30
C ASP A 81 -11.27 4.39 2.56
N ALA A 82 -11.46 3.28 3.28
CA ALA A 82 -10.36 2.34 3.53
C ALA A 82 -10.23 1.34 2.38
N LEU A 83 -9.01 0.89 2.12
CA LEU A 83 -8.73 -0.20 1.19
C LEU A 83 -8.17 -1.40 1.96
N LEU A 84 -8.73 -2.58 1.71
CA LEU A 84 -8.25 -3.84 2.29
C LEU A 84 -7.44 -4.59 1.24
N LEU A 85 -6.16 -4.85 1.54
CA LEU A 85 -5.32 -5.79 0.80
C LEU A 85 -5.22 -7.10 1.57
N GLY A 86 -5.70 -8.18 0.95
CA GLY A 86 -5.67 -9.53 1.49
C GLY A 86 -4.34 -10.25 1.23
N SER A 87 -4.16 -11.40 1.88
CA SER A 87 -3.00 -12.27 1.70
C SER A 87 -1.64 -11.61 2.01
N CYS A 88 -1.62 -10.66 2.95
CA CYS A 88 -0.42 -9.90 3.33
C CYS A 88 0.34 -10.49 4.53
N GLY A 89 -0.02 -11.69 5.00
CA GLY A 89 0.55 -12.28 6.23
C GLY A 89 1.97 -12.84 6.09
N ALA A 90 2.43 -13.08 4.87
CA ALA A 90 3.78 -13.60 4.59
C ALA A 90 4.49 -12.71 3.57
N TYR A 91 5.79 -12.51 3.76
CA TYR A 91 6.66 -11.80 2.81
C TYR A 91 6.21 -10.37 2.46
N CYS A 92 5.44 -9.71 3.33
CA CYS A 92 5.08 -8.30 3.20
C CYS A 92 5.89 -7.47 4.18
N ALA A 93 5.53 -7.41 5.47
CA ALA A 93 6.30 -6.69 6.48
C ALA A 93 7.77 -7.15 6.61
N GLY A 94 8.05 -8.43 6.33
CA GLY A 94 9.42 -8.98 6.33
C GLY A 94 10.27 -8.58 5.11
N MET A 95 9.65 -8.09 4.03
CA MET A 95 10.32 -7.77 2.76
C MET A 95 9.99 -6.37 2.23
N SER A 96 9.27 -5.56 3.02
CA SER A 96 8.89 -4.20 2.65
C SER A 96 10.11 -3.37 2.21
N ALA A 97 9.91 -2.44 1.27
CA ALA A 97 10.89 -1.40 0.96
C ALA A 97 10.90 -0.32 2.06
N LYS A 98 11.30 -0.73 3.26
CA LYS A 98 11.26 0.08 4.48
C LYS A 98 11.98 1.40 4.26
N ASN A 99 11.37 2.50 4.70
CA ASN A 99 11.92 3.85 4.65
C ASN A 99 12.22 4.36 3.23
N TYR A 100 11.76 3.68 2.17
CA TYR A 100 11.81 4.25 0.83
C TYR A 100 10.99 5.54 0.81
N ASN A 101 11.55 6.60 0.21
CA ASN A 101 11.04 7.97 0.31
C ASN A 101 10.88 8.50 1.76
N SER A 102 11.65 7.96 2.71
CA SER A 102 11.62 8.33 4.14
C SER A 102 10.27 8.11 4.83
N PHE A 103 9.41 7.24 4.30
CA PHE A 103 8.16 6.88 4.96
C PHE A 103 8.42 5.94 6.16
N PRO A 104 7.93 6.27 7.37
CA PRO A 104 8.11 5.42 8.53
C PRO A 104 7.36 4.09 8.41
N GLU A 105 7.93 3.00 8.94
CA GLU A 105 7.27 1.69 8.98
C GLU A 105 5.91 1.74 9.71
N VAL A 106 4.93 1.03 9.16
CA VAL A 106 3.59 0.89 9.76
C VAL A 106 3.58 -0.04 10.97
N ALA A 107 2.60 0.17 11.85
CA ALA A 107 2.33 -0.73 12.97
C ALA A 107 1.81 -2.10 12.50
N GLU A 108 2.01 -3.14 13.33
CA GLU A 108 1.40 -4.45 13.15
C GLU A 108 0.52 -4.79 14.36
N ILE A 109 -0.67 -5.31 14.09
CA ILE A 109 -1.70 -5.58 15.09
C ILE A 109 -2.05 -7.07 15.08
N LEU A 110 -2.02 -7.70 16.24
CA LEU A 110 -2.53 -9.06 16.46
C LEU A 110 -3.97 -9.00 16.95
N ARG A 111 -4.88 -9.69 16.27
CA ARG A 111 -6.25 -9.89 16.76
C ARG A 111 -6.36 -11.23 17.48
N ARG A 112 -6.47 -11.22 18.81
CA ARG A 112 -6.64 -12.46 19.62
C ARG A 112 -8.06 -13.00 19.62
N GLY A 113 -9.05 -12.12 19.43
CA GLY A 113 -10.47 -12.47 19.47
C GLY A 113 -11.37 -11.33 19.01
N PRO A 114 -12.70 -11.49 19.07
CA PRO A 114 -13.64 -10.43 18.72
C PRO A 114 -13.40 -9.16 19.55
N GLY A 115 -13.08 -8.05 18.88
CA GLY A 115 -12.79 -6.76 19.52
C GLY A 115 -11.47 -6.70 20.30
N GLN A 116 -10.67 -7.77 20.33
CA GLN A 116 -9.42 -7.83 21.11
C GLN A 116 -8.21 -7.72 20.18
N PHE A 117 -7.48 -6.61 20.30
CA PHE A 117 -6.35 -6.26 19.46
C PHE A 117 -5.15 -5.85 20.30
N ASP A 118 -3.97 -6.36 19.98
CA ASP A 118 -2.70 -5.98 20.60
C ASP A 118 -1.74 -5.45 19.54
N VAL A 119 -1.06 -4.35 19.84
CA VAL A 119 0.03 -3.84 18.99
C VAL A 119 1.25 -4.74 19.21
N ILE A 120 1.67 -5.45 18.16
CA ILE A 120 2.85 -6.33 18.20
C ILE A 120 4.07 -5.69 17.54
N ARG A 121 3.87 -4.64 16.75
CA ARG A 121 4.91 -3.74 16.27
C ARG A 121 4.38 -2.32 16.27
N GLN A 122 5.08 -1.40 16.92
CA GLN A 122 4.70 0.01 16.92
C GLN A 122 4.98 0.64 15.55
N ARG A 123 4.20 1.65 15.17
CA ARG A 123 4.54 2.51 14.03
C ARG A 123 5.86 3.20 14.33
N GLN A 124 6.78 3.20 13.36
CA GLN A 124 8.05 3.89 13.48
C GLN A 124 7.81 5.41 13.56
N SER A 125 8.53 6.10 14.44
CA SER A 125 8.53 7.56 14.47
C SER A 125 9.40 8.12 13.33
N PRO A 126 9.10 9.33 12.82
CA PRO A 126 9.97 9.98 11.83
C PRO A 126 11.44 10.05 12.28
N GLU A 127 11.68 10.30 13.57
CA GLU A 127 13.02 10.38 14.17
C GLU A 127 13.77 9.05 14.07
N SER A 128 13.06 7.94 14.19
CA SER A 128 13.66 6.60 14.09
C SER A 128 14.09 6.24 12.65
N VAL A 129 13.63 6.97 11.63
CA VAL A 129 14.04 6.74 10.24
C VAL A 129 15.51 7.11 10.05
N TYR A 130 15.93 8.24 10.63
CA TYR A 130 17.28 8.79 10.53
C TYR A 130 18.11 8.62 11.81
N ALA A 131 17.66 7.80 12.77
CA ALA A 131 18.34 7.63 14.06
C ALA A 131 19.77 7.06 13.96
N ASN A 132 20.11 6.43 12.83
CA ASN A 132 21.45 5.91 12.57
C ASN A 132 22.33 6.89 11.77
N GLU A 133 21.80 8.05 11.38
CA GLU A 133 22.56 9.08 10.69
C GLU A 133 23.43 9.84 11.70
N VAL A 134 24.71 10.00 11.39
CA VAL A 134 25.66 10.76 12.20
C VAL A 134 26.17 11.91 11.36
N LEU A 135 25.97 13.15 11.84
CA LEU A 135 26.53 14.34 11.20
C LEU A 135 28.05 14.34 11.40
N PRO A 136 28.84 14.37 10.31
CA PRO A 136 30.29 14.51 10.40
C PRO A 136 30.68 15.86 11.02
N GLU A 137 31.84 15.89 11.68
CA GLU A 137 32.37 17.12 12.26
C GLU A 137 32.65 18.17 11.16
N GLY A 138 32.14 19.40 11.36
CA GLY A 138 32.39 20.54 10.46
C GLY A 138 31.46 20.68 9.25
N LEU A 139 30.39 19.90 9.17
CA LEU A 139 29.26 20.13 8.25
C LEU A 139 28.12 20.89 8.93
#